data_AF-A0A089L3B9-F1
#
_entry.id   AF-A0A089L3B9-F1
#
_cell.length_a   1.000
_cell.length_b   1.000
_cell.length_c   1.000
_cell.angle_alpha   90.00
_cell.angle_beta   90.00
_cell.angle_gamma   90.00
#
_symmetry.space_group_name_H-M   'P 1'
#
loop_
_entity.id
_entity.type
_entity.pdbx_description
1 polymer ?
#
loop_
_entity_poly.entity_id
_entity_poly.type
_entity_poly.pdbx_seq_one_letter_code
_entity_poly.pdbx_strand_id
1 'polypeptide(L)'
;MDYIILDIEFNGRKFASEHPMEVIEIGAVRLDASLQYKGEFSALIKPIYFSTLNSFIKKKTGIPQEDIDVADRFPKVIAAFRAWLDQSTDGVLLLTWGGEDMKRIIQDVRMHKIDDAYWMEATYFDLLKGVLRARGLSNDISVEGAMALFGLEPSGSAHRALDDAKMTADIFRAVFNELDFGRSQHYIDTFSNARERKTVKIAIKAMTSQKIVPTWELVAEHYFPAEDALADPRKLAELQAYFAAQVGKK
;
A
#
# COMPACT_ATOMS: atom_id res chain seq x y z
N MET A 1 21.12 -10.16 0.65
CA MET A 1 19.87 -9.38 0.58
C MET A 1 18.74 -10.34 0.89
N ASP A 2 17.87 -10.00 1.83
CA ASP A 2 16.67 -10.78 2.13
C ASP A 2 15.43 -10.15 1.50
N TYR A 3 14.49 -10.99 1.07
CA TYR A 3 13.19 -10.57 0.56
C TYR A 3 12.14 -10.72 1.66
N ILE A 4 11.46 -9.63 1.98
CA ILE A 4 10.45 -9.59 3.03
C ILE A 4 9.10 -9.38 2.39
N ILE A 5 8.32 -10.44 2.29
CA ILE A 5 6.95 -10.37 1.79
C ILE A 5 6.09 -9.92 2.96
N LEU A 6 5.46 -8.76 2.83
CA LEU A 6 4.69 -8.08 3.85
C LEU A 6 3.24 -7.95 3.41
N ASP A 7 2.33 -8.26 4.33
CA ASP A 7 0.92 -7.94 4.24
C ASP A 7 0.45 -7.42 5.61
N ILE A 8 -0.58 -6.57 5.59
CA ILE A 8 -1.18 -6.03 6.81
C ILE A 8 -2.70 -6.04 6.70
N GLU A 9 -3.36 -6.16 7.85
CA GLU A 9 -4.78 -5.84 7.95
C GLU A 9 -4.95 -4.56 8.79
N PHE A 10 -5.96 -3.76 8.47
CA PHE A 10 -6.26 -2.52 9.17
C PHE A 10 -7.75 -2.38 9.45
N ASN A 11 -8.09 -1.79 10.59
CA ASN A 11 -9.49 -1.61 10.97
C ASN A 11 -10.14 -0.49 10.15
N GLY A 12 -11.41 -0.68 9.83
CA GLY A 12 -12.21 0.31 9.10
C GLY A 12 -12.59 1.47 10.01
N ARG A 13 -12.47 2.70 9.50
CA ARG A 13 -12.99 3.90 10.19
C ARG A 13 -14.51 3.83 10.32
N LYS A 14 -15.04 4.39 11.41
CA LYS A 14 -16.48 4.71 11.50
C LYS A 14 -16.83 5.80 10.47
N PHE A 15 -18.05 5.78 9.94
CA PHE A 15 -18.53 6.76 8.98
C PHE A 15 -18.35 8.19 9.53
N ALA A 16 -17.86 9.11 8.69
CA ALA A 16 -17.59 10.52 9.03
C ALA A 16 -16.60 10.76 10.19
N SER A 17 -15.75 9.78 10.54
CA SER A 17 -14.66 10.02 11.49
C SER A 17 -13.43 10.60 10.79
N GLU A 18 -12.84 11.62 11.44
CA GLU A 18 -11.56 12.22 11.07
C GLU A 18 -10.36 11.37 11.51
N HIS A 19 -10.57 10.37 12.36
CA HIS A 19 -9.51 9.47 12.81
C HIS A 19 -9.09 8.51 11.68
N PRO A 20 -7.77 8.25 11.54
CA PRO A 20 -7.25 7.37 10.50
C PRO A 20 -7.64 5.91 10.75
N MET A 21 -7.52 5.09 9.70
CA MET A 21 -7.55 3.64 9.86
C MET A 21 -6.24 3.18 10.48
N GLU A 22 -6.32 2.23 11.41
CA GLU A 22 -5.20 1.75 12.22
C GLU A 22 -4.87 0.30 11.83
N VAL A 23 -3.59 -0.03 11.76
CA VAL A 23 -3.12 -1.40 11.52
C VAL A 23 -3.51 -2.29 12.70
N ILE A 24 -4.06 -3.47 12.40
CA ILE A 24 -4.53 -4.46 13.38
C ILE A 24 -3.81 -5.81 13.27
N GLU A 25 -3.12 -6.09 12.17
CA GLU A 25 -2.30 -7.29 12.00
C GLU A 25 -1.13 -6.95 11.08
N ILE A 26 0.07 -7.45 11.40
CA ILE A 26 1.22 -7.48 10.50
C ILE A 26 1.59 -8.95 10.28
N GLY A 27 1.65 -9.37 9.02
CA GLY A 27 2.14 -10.67 8.60
C GLY A 27 3.30 -10.51 7.64
N ALA A 28 4.39 -11.25 7.86
CA ALA A 28 5.50 -11.23 6.92
C ALA A 28 6.23 -12.57 6.81
N VAL A 29 6.75 -12.84 5.62
CA VAL A 29 7.60 -14.00 5.30
C VAL A 29 8.97 -13.50 4.87
N ARG A 30 10.04 -14.04 5.47
CA ARG A 30 11.41 -13.78 5.04
C ARG A 30 11.90 -14.90 4.14
N LEU A 31 12.39 -14.52 2.97
CA LEU A 31 13.17 -15.38 2.09
C LEU A 31 14.61 -14.87 2.00
N ASP A 32 15.58 -15.77 1.91
CA ASP A 32 16.96 -15.39 1.57
C ASP A 32 17.13 -15.12 0.07
N ALA A 33 18.34 -14.76 -0.33
CA ALA A 33 18.69 -14.51 -1.74
C ALA A 33 18.47 -15.72 -2.67
N SER A 34 18.38 -16.94 -2.14
CA SER A 34 18.06 -18.17 -2.89
C SER A 34 16.58 -18.54 -2.82
N LEU A 35 15.73 -17.59 -2.38
CA LEU A 35 14.29 -17.72 -2.18
C LEU A 35 13.89 -18.79 -1.15
N GLN A 36 14.83 -19.23 -0.33
CA GLN A 36 14.57 -20.20 0.72
C GLN A 36 13.94 -19.52 1.92
N TYR A 37 12.95 -20.18 2.52
CA TYR A 37 12.27 -19.66 3.70
C TYR A 37 13.24 -19.55 4.89
N LYS A 38 13.23 -18.38 5.55
CA LYS A 38 14.09 -18.10 6.71
C LYS A 38 13.32 -17.84 7.99
N GLY A 39 12.03 -17.54 7.89
CA GLY A 39 11.18 -17.29 9.04
C GLY A 39 9.97 -16.45 8.70
N GLU A 40 9.13 -16.24 9.71
CA GLU A 40 7.92 -15.44 9.63
C GLU A 40 7.81 -14.48 10.79
N PHE A 41 7.08 -13.40 10.58
CA PHE A 41 6.64 -12.48 11.61
C PHE A 41 5.11 -12.42 11.56
N SER A 42 4.46 -12.53 12.71
CA SER A 42 3.01 -12.34 12.82
C SER A 42 2.69 -11.70 14.16
N ALA A 43 1.92 -10.62 14.11
CA ALA A 43 1.48 -9.93 15.31
C ALA A 43 0.14 -9.23 15.07
N LEU A 44 -0.79 -9.44 15.99
CA LEU A 44 -1.99 -8.62 16.12
C LEU A 44 -1.64 -7.32 16.84
N ILE A 45 -2.39 -6.26 16.53
CA ILE A 45 -2.20 -4.92 17.07
C ILE A 45 -3.51 -4.40 17.63
N LYS A 46 -3.46 -3.88 18.85
CA LYS A 46 -4.60 -3.20 19.48
C LYS A 46 -4.69 -1.72 19.05
N PRO A 47 -5.73 -1.32 18.30
CA PRO A 47 -5.93 0.06 17.88
C PRO A 47 -6.37 0.97 19.03
N ILE A 48 -6.10 2.28 18.92
CA ILE A 48 -6.43 3.31 19.91
C ILE A 48 -7.80 3.93 19.64
N TYR A 49 -8.07 4.37 18.41
CA TYR A 49 -9.28 5.12 18.08
C TYR A 49 -10.47 4.20 17.81
N PHE A 50 -10.23 3.07 17.16
CA PHE A 50 -11.26 2.09 16.82
C PHE A 50 -10.93 0.72 17.44
N SER A 51 -10.93 0.66 18.78
CA SER A 51 -10.62 -0.56 19.55
C SER A 51 -11.52 -1.76 19.22
N THR A 52 -12.76 -1.51 18.79
CA THR A 52 -13.68 -2.55 18.31
C THR A 52 -13.55 -2.71 16.80
N LEU A 53 -13.29 -3.94 16.35
CA LEU A 53 -13.25 -4.29 14.94
C LEU A 53 -14.58 -3.96 14.26
N ASN A 54 -14.49 -3.31 13.11
CA ASN A 54 -15.62 -3.15 12.22
C ASN A 54 -16.15 -4.55 11.84
N SER A 55 -17.48 -4.74 11.84
CA SER A 55 -18.09 -6.05 11.55
C SER A 55 -17.70 -6.62 10.19
N PHE A 56 -17.50 -5.76 9.18
CA PHE A 56 -17.00 -6.16 7.87
C PHE A 56 -15.57 -6.68 7.96
N ILE A 57 -14.67 -5.96 8.65
CA ILE A 57 -13.27 -6.36 8.83
C ILE A 57 -13.17 -7.64 9.66
N LYS A 58 -13.94 -7.75 10.75
CA LYS A 58 -14.01 -8.97 11.56
C LYS A 58 -14.45 -10.19 10.73
N LYS A 59 -15.48 -10.02 9.89
CA LYS A 59 -15.95 -11.10 9.00
C LYS A 59 -14.93 -11.44 7.93
N LYS A 60 -14.27 -10.43 7.35
CA LYS A 60 -13.30 -10.59 6.27
C LYS A 60 -12.04 -11.31 6.75
N THR A 61 -11.47 -10.86 7.86
CA THR A 61 -10.22 -11.38 8.42
C THR A 61 -10.41 -12.60 9.32
N GLY A 62 -11.61 -12.79 9.88
CA GLY A 62 -11.87 -13.84 10.86
C GLY A 62 -11.19 -13.59 12.22
N ILE A 63 -10.56 -12.43 12.45
CA ILE A 63 -9.87 -12.11 13.70
C ILE A 63 -10.90 -11.95 14.84
N PRO A 64 -10.80 -12.75 15.92
CA PRO A 64 -11.64 -12.58 17.10
C PRO A 64 -11.38 -11.23 17.79
N GLN A 65 -12.41 -10.65 18.41
CA GLN A 65 -12.25 -9.35 19.07
C GLN A 65 -11.38 -9.49 20.33
N GLU A 66 -11.54 -10.61 21.03
CA GLU A 66 -10.78 -10.97 22.22
C GLU A 66 -9.26 -11.00 21.96
N ASP A 67 -8.83 -11.41 20.77
CA ASP A 67 -7.41 -11.45 20.40
C ASP A 67 -6.84 -10.03 20.20
N ILE A 68 -7.62 -9.12 19.61
CA ILE A 68 -7.26 -7.70 19.49
C ILE A 68 -7.24 -7.02 20.86
N ASP A 69 -8.15 -7.39 21.75
CA ASP A 69 -8.26 -6.75 23.06
C ASP A 69 -7.04 -7.00 23.96
N VAL A 70 -6.38 -8.15 23.79
CA VAL A 70 -5.16 -8.54 24.52
C VAL A 70 -3.86 -8.28 23.75
N ALA A 71 -3.95 -7.89 22.47
CA ALA A 71 -2.80 -7.61 21.64
C ALA A 71 -1.96 -6.41 22.12
N ASP A 72 -0.68 -6.43 21.74
CA ASP A 72 0.21 -5.29 21.95
C ASP A 72 -0.22 -4.09 21.10
N ARG A 73 0.13 -2.88 21.53
CA ARG A 73 -0.12 -1.66 20.73
C ARG A 73 0.92 -1.50 19.63
N PHE A 74 0.54 -0.74 18.59
CA PHE A 74 1.37 -0.49 17.41
C PHE A 74 2.83 -0.14 17.71
N PRO A 75 3.17 0.77 18.66
CA PRO A 75 4.57 1.12 18.92
C PRO A 75 5.46 -0.06 19.33
N LYS A 76 4.90 -1.03 20.07
CA LYS A 76 5.65 -2.22 20.49
C LYS A 76 5.79 -3.21 19.33
N VAL A 77 4.72 -3.42 18.58
CA VAL A 77 4.72 -4.34 17.44
C VAL A 77 5.61 -3.85 16.31
N ILE A 78 5.54 -2.56 15.95
CA ILE A 78 6.36 -2.00 14.87
C ILE A 78 7.85 -1.98 15.23
N ALA A 79 8.20 -1.77 16.50
CA ALA A 79 9.56 -1.89 16.99
C ALA A 79 10.07 -3.33 16.93
N ALA A 80 9.25 -4.31 17.30
CA ALA A 80 9.58 -5.72 17.18
C ALA A 80 9.73 -6.14 15.71
N PHE A 81 8.87 -5.64 14.83
CA PHE A 81 8.96 -5.90 13.39
C PHE A 81 10.24 -5.32 12.81
N ARG A 82 10.58 -4.06 13.13
CA ARG A 82 11.86 -3.46 12.74
C ARG A 82 13.06 -4.26 13.25
N ALA A 83 13.06 -4.63 14.53
CA ALA A 83 14.13 -5.45 15.11
C ALA A 83 14.26 -6.82 14.42
N TRP A 84 13.14 -7.37 13.96
CA TRP A 84 13.16 -8.57 13.12
C TRP A 84 13.81 -8.26 11.77
N LEU A 85 13.39 -7.23 11.03
CA LEU A 85 13.99 -6.82 9.75
C LEU A 85 15.50 -6.60 9.83
N ASP A 86 15.96 -5.92 10.89
CA ASP A 86 17.35 -5.55 11.14
C ASP A 86 18.26 -6.76 11.45
N GLN A 87 17.72 -7.99 11.52
CA GLN A 87 18.51 -9.23 11.58
C GLN A 87 19.22 -9.54 10.26
N SER A 88 18.79 -8.95 9.14
CA SER A 88 19.44 -9.16 7.85
C SER A 88 20.76 -8.39 7.76
N THR A 89 21.86 -9.07 7.43
CA THR A 89 23.19 -8.43 7.32
C THR A 89 23.41 -7.72 5.98
N ASP A 90 22.64 -8.10 4.97
CA ASP A 90 22.89 -7.73 3.56
C ASP A 90 21.78 -6.84 2.99
N GLY A 91 21.01 -6.20 3.89
CA GLY A 91 19.84 -5.39 3.55
C GLY A 91 18.57 -6.20 3.27
N VAL A 92 17.44 -5.48 3.26
CA VAL A 92 16.10 -6.04 3.00
C VAL A 92 15.43 -5.33 1.82
N LEU A 93 14.70 -6.09 1.01
CA LEU A 93 13.72 -5.57 0.07
C LEU A 93 12.32 -5.97 0.54
N LEU A 94 11.47 -4.99 0.85
CA LEU A 94 10.07 -5.25 1.17
C LEU A 94 9.30 -5.53 -0.12
N LEU A 95 8.39 -6.51 -0.10
CA LEU A 95 7.48 -6.81 -1.18
C LEU A 95 6.06 -6.81 -0.63
N THR A 96 5.17 -6.09 -1.30
CA THR A 96 3.76 -5.99 -0.93
C THR A 96 2.91 -6.35 -2.13
N TRP A 97 1.67 -6.81 -1.90
CA TRP A 97 0.72 -7.04 -3.00
C TRP A 97 0.20 -5.72 -3.61
N GLY A 98 0.49 -4.58 -3.00
CA GLY A 98 0.25 -3.26 -3.58
C GLY A 98 0.86 -2.16 -2.72
N GLY A 99 0.76 -0.90 -3.16
CA GLY A 99 1.36 0.22 -2.43
C GLY A 99 0.66 0.67 -1.13
N GLU A 100 -0.47 0.05 -0.76
CA GLU A 100 -1.27 0.53 0.38
C GLU A 100 -0.64 0.17 1.74
N ASP A 101 0.06 -0.96 1.85
CA ASP A 101 0.59 -1.43 3.15
C ASP A 101 1.66 -0.50 3.71
N MET A 102 2.62 -0.11 2.86
CA MET A 102 3.67 0.85 3.23
C MET A 102 3.09 2.19 3.66
N LYS A 103 2.08 2.67 2.93
CA LYS A 103 1.38 3.91 3.26
C LYS A 103 0.72 3.83 4.63
N ARG A 104 0.09 2.70 4.97
CA ARG A 104 -0.61 2.53 6.26
C ARG A 104 0.36 2.41 7.43
N ILE A 105 1.46 1.68 7.26
CA ILE A 105 2.53 1.63 8.27
C ILE A 105 3.06 3.04 8.56
N ILE A 106 3.38 3.82 7.53
CA ILE A 106 3.92 5.19 7.69
C ILE A 106 2.89 6.10 8.36
N GLN A 107 1.61 5.98 7.98
CA GLN A 107 0.53 6.74 8.62
C GLN A 107 0.39 6.41 10.11
N ASP A 108 0.46 5.13 10.49
CA ASP A 108 0.38 4.73 11.90
C ASP A 108 1.62 5.15 12.69
N VAL A 109 2.82 5.04 12.10
CA VAL A 109 4.08 5.55 12.69
C VAL A 109 3.95 7.03 13.03
N ARG A 110 3.49 7.85 12.07
CA ARG A 110 3.27 9.29 12.26
C ARG A 110 2.17 9.59 13.28
N MET A 111 1.06 8.85 13.22
CA MET A 111 -0.05 8.97 14.17
C MET A 111 0.40 8.71 15.61
N HIS A 112 1.27 7.72 15.81
CA HIS A 112 1.88 7.38 17.08
C HIS A 112 3.06 8.29 17.47
N LYS A 113 3.39 9.31 16.65
CA LYS A 113 4.51 10.25 16.87
C LYS A 113 5.86 9.55 16.96
N ILE A 114 6.02 8.46 16.22
CA ILE A 114 7.28 7.75 16.06
C ILE A 114 8.02 8.35 14.86
N ASP A 115 9.36 8.38 14.91
CA ASP A 115 10.21 8.78 13.78
C ASP A 115 9.96 7.87 12.57
N ASP A 116 9.62 8.48 11.43
CA ASP A 116 9.23 7.79 10.21
C ASP A 116 10.39 7.59 9.22
N ALA A 117 11.59 8.14 9.50
CA ALA A 117 12.74 8.07 8.61
C ALA A 117 13.05 6.66 8.11
N TYR A 118 13.04 5.66 9.00
CA TYR A 118 13.27 4.26 8.62
C TYR A 118 12.30 3.76 7.54
N TRP A 119 11.01 4.08 7.69
CA TRP A 119 9.96 3.60 6.78
C TRP A 119 9.89 4.44 5.50
N MET A 120 10.26 5.72 5.56
CA MET A 120 10.39 6.59 4.38
C MET A 120 11.57 6.17 3.50
N GLU A 121 12.68 5.73 4.10
CA GLU A 121 13.87 5.25 3.39
C GLU A 121 13.76 3.78 2.97
N ALA A 122 12.80 3.02 3.52
CA ALA A 122 12.58 1.63 3.18
C ALA A 122 12.29 1.45 1.68
N THR A 123 13.07 0.58 1.04
CA THR A 123 12.85 0.20 -0.36
C THR A 123 11.80 -0.90 -0.41
N TYR A 124 10.76 -0.71 -1.24
CA TYR A 124 9.74 -1.72 -1.45
C TYR A 124 9.45 -1.96 -2.93
N PHE A 125 8.94 -3.15 -3.24
CA PHE A 125 8.54 -3.59 -4.56
C PHE A 125 7.06 -3.94 -4.57
N ASP A 126 6.29 -3.27 -5.44
CA ASP A 126 4.88 -3.61 -5.68
C ASP A 126 4.80 -4.86 -6.57
N LEU A 127 4.57 -6.01 -5.93
CA LEU A 127 4.58 -7.30 -6.60
C LEU A 127 3.43 -7.45 -7.59
N LEU A 128 2.25 -6.92 -7.29
CA LEU A 128 1.13 -6.91 -8.22
C LEU A 128 1.53 -6.23 -9.53
N LYS A 129 2.13 -5.04 -9.48
CA LYS A 129 2.57 -4.37 -10.72
C LYS A 129 3.68 -5.16 -11.43
N GLY A 130 4.52 -5.88 -10.69
CA GLY A 130 5.48 -6.84 -11.24
C GLY A 130 4.80 -7.95 -12.04
N VAL A 131 3.82 -8.63 -11.42
CA VAL A 131 3.02 -9.71 -12.02
C VAL A 131 2.27 -9.23 -13.26
N LEU A 132 1.62 -8.07 -13.19
CA LEU A 132 0.89 -7.52 -14.33
C LEU A 132 1.79 -7.30 -15.55
N ARG A 133 3.02 -6.82 -15.33
CA ARG A 133 4.01 -6.64 -16.41
C ARG A 133 4.50 -7.98 -16.95
N ALA A 134 4.90 -8.90 -16.08
CA ALA A 134 5.41 -10.22 -16.46
C ALA A 134 4.36 -11.03 -17.25
N ARG A 135 3.07 -10.77 -17.03
CA ARG A 135 1.95 -11.49 -17.65
C ARG A 135 1.18 -10.67 -18.69
N GLY A 136 1.59 -9.43 -18.96
CA GLY A 136 0.92 -8.56 -19.95
C GLY A 136 -0.52 -8.19 -19.60
N LEU A 137 -0.86 -8.12 -18.30
CA LEU A 137 -2.21 -7.86 -17.81
C LEU A 137 -2.46 -6.36 -17.62
N SER A 138 -3.66 -5.90 -17.97
CA SER A 138 -4.05 -4.48 -17.87
C SER A 138 -4.82 -4.14 -16.59
N ASN A 139 -5.43 -5.14 -15.94
CA ASN A 139 -6.28 -4.97 -14.77
C ASN A 139 -5.63 -5.59 -13.54
N ASP A 140 -5.78 -4.93 -12.39
CA ASP A 140 -5.33 -5.46 -11.11
C ASP A 140 -6.05 -6.78 -10.78
N ILE A 141 -5.31 -7.71 -10.18
CA ILE A 141 -5.80 -9.04 -9.76
C ILE A 141 -5.57 -9.22 -8.25
N SER A 142 -6.44 -9.99 -7.58
CA SER A 142 -6.22 -10.34 -6.17
C SER A 142 -5.06 -11.33 -6.03
N VAL A 143 -4.58 -11.52 -4.79
CA VAL A 143 -3.62 -12.59 -4.46
C VAL A 143 -4.17 -13.94 -4.93
N GLU A 144 -5.43 -14.26 -4.65
CA GLU A 144 -6.02 -15.54 -5.09
C GLU A 144 -6.10 -15.62 -6.62
N GLY A 145 -6.43 -14.52 -7.29
CA GLY A 145 -6.43 -14.44 -8.75
C GLY A 145 -5.04 -14.70 -9.34
N ALA A 146 -3.98 -14.24 -8.67
CA ALA A 146 -2.62 -14.54 -9.06
C ALA A 146 -2.23 -15.99 -8.73
N MET A 147 -2.59 -16.53 -7.55
CA MET A 147 -2.39 -17.95 -7.24
C MET A 147 -2.95 -18.84 -8.36
N ALA A 148 -4.19 -18.58 -8.78
CA ALA A 148 -4.82 -19.28 -9.89
C ALA A 148 -4.08 -19.07 -11.22
N LEU A 149 -3.61 -17.85 -11.52
CA LEU A 149 -2.84 -17.54 -12.73
C LEU A 149 -1.53 -18.35 -12.82
N PHE A 150 -0.88 -18.61 -11.69
CA PHE A 150 0.36 -19.39 -11.62
C PHE A 150 0.12 -20.89 -11.36
N GLY A 151 -1.14 -21.34 -11.27
CA GLY A 151 -1.47 -22.74 -10.95
C GLY A 151 -1.02 -23.16 -9.55
N LEU A 152 -1.00 -22.21 -8.61
CA LEU A 152 -0.65 -22.42 -7.21
C LEU A 152 -1.91 -22.65 -6.38
N GLU A 153 -1.85 -23.61 -5.46
CA GLU A 153 -2.94 -23.88 -4.53
C GLU A 153 -2.90 -22.88 -3.38
N PRO A 154 -4.00 -22.14 -3.10
CA PRO A 154 -4.10 -21.29 -1.92
C PRO A 154 -3.82 -22.08 -0.64
N SER A 155 -3.08 -21.48 0.28
CA SER A 155 -2.85 -22.04 1.60
C SER A 155 -3.28 -21.05 2.68
N GLY A 156 -3.80 -21.58 3.79
CA GLY A 156 -4.27 -20.75 4.90
C GLY A 156 -5.65 -20.12 4.68
N SER A 157 -5.93 -19.08 5.46
CA SER A 157 -7.18 -18.32 5.42
C SER A 157 -6.95 -16.98 4.72
N ALA A 158 -7.71 -16.72 3.65
CA ALA A 158 -7.67 -15.42 2.99
C ALA A 158 -7.93 -14.29 3.98
N HIS A 159 -7.21 -13.16 3.83
CA HIS A 159 -7.31 -11.98 4.69
C HIS A 159 -6.85 -12.20 6.14
N ARG A 160 -5.99 -13.20 6.35
CA ARG A 160 -5.06 -13.23 7.48
C ARG A 160 -3.72 -12.78 6.97
N ALA A 161 -3.14 -11.76 7.58
CA ALA A 161 -1.97 -11.10 7.01
C ALA A 161 -0.79 -12.06 6.78
N LEU A 162 -0.56 -13.01 7.69
CA LEU A 162 0.51 -14.00 7.52
C LEU A 162 0.23 -14.98 6.37
N ASP A 163 -1.03 -15.40 6.20
CA ASP A 163 -1.40 -16.36 5.15
C ASP A 163 -1.37 -15.67 3.77
N ASP A 164 -1.84 -14.42 3.68
CA ASP A 164 -1.72 -13.60 2.47
C ASP A 164 -0.25 -13.33 2.13
N ALA A 165 0.62 -13.10 3.13
CA ALA A 165 2.07 -12.99 2.92
C ALA A 165 2.70 -14.32 2.44
N LYS A 166 2.23 -15.48 2.90
CA LYS A 166 2.70 -16.80 2.43
C LYS A 166 2.30 -17.05 0.97
N MET A 167 1.04 -16.84 0.62
CA MET A 167 0.57 -16.95 -0.76
C MET A 167 1.32 -15.96 -1.68
N THR A 168 1.53 -14.74 -1.20
CA THR A 168 2.30 -13.72 -1.93
C THR A 168 3.76 -14.14 -2.12
N ALA A 169 4.38 -14.83 -1.15
CA ALA A 169 5.73 -15.38 -1.28
C ALA A 169 5.81 -16.50 -2.32
N ASP A 170 4.78 -17.33 -2.45
CA ASP A 170 4.72 -18.36 -3.48
C ASP A 170 4.55 -17.76 -4.88
N ILE A 171 3.70 -16.73 -5.02
CA ILE A 171 3.60 -15.94 -6.26
C ILE A 171 4.94 -15.29 -6.60
N PHE A 172 5.59 -14.67 -5.61
CA PHE A 172 6.89 -14.03 -5.78
C PHE A 172 7.94 -15.01 -6.32
N ARG A 173 8.02 -16.21 -5.73
CA ARG A 173 8.92 -17.28 -6.22
C ARG A 173 8.60 -17.70 -7.65
N ALA A 174 7.33 -17.85 -7.98
CA ALA A 174 6.89 -18.28 -9.30
C ALA A 174 7.21 -17.27 -10.42
N VAL A 175 7.26 -15.97 -10.10
CA VAL A 175 7.50 -14.89 -11.07
C VAL A 175 8.90 -14.26 -10.96
N PHE A 176 9.72 -14.68 -9.99
CA PHE A 176 10.96 -14.00 -9.60
C PHE A 176 11.87 -13.62 -10.77
N ASN A 177 12.12 -14.56 -11.68
CA ASN A 177 13.04 -14.39 -12.81
C ASN A 177 12.53 -13.40 -13.89
N GLU A 178 11.27 -12.99 -13.79
CA GLU A 178 10.61 -12.09 -14.74
C GLU A 178 10.44 -10.67 -14.15
N LEU A 179 10.85 -10.46 -12.89
CA LEU A 179 10.70 -9.19 -12.20
C LEU A 179 11.85 -8.22 -12.52
N ASP A 180 11.46 -6.97 -12.79
CA ASP A 180 12.38 -5.84 -12.96
C ASP A 180 12.53 -5.09 -11.62
N PHE A 181 13.49 -5.51 -10.79
CA PHE A 181 13.76 -4.89 -9.49
C PHE A 181 14.28 -3.44 -9.57
N GLY A 182 14.64 -2.95 -10.77
CA GLY A 182 14.91 -1.53 -11.00
C GLY A 182 13.69 -0.63 -10.79
N ARG A 183 12.50 -1.23 -10.65
CA ARG A 183 11.22 -0.56 -10.32
C ARG A 183 10.89 -0.58 -8.83
N SER A 184 11.81 -1.03 -7.99
CA SER A 184 11.71 -0.82 -6.55
C SER A 184 11.59 0.69 -6.27
N GLN A 185 10.84 1.04 -5.25
CA GLN A 185 10.44 2.41 -4.96
C GLN A 185 10.53 2.70 -3.46
N HIS A 186 10.52 3.98 -3.13
CA HIS A 186 10.37 4.47 -1.76
C HIS A 186 8.98 5.08 -1.62
N TYR A 187 8.45 5.12 -0.39
CA TYR A 187 7.19 5.81 -0.18
C TYR A 187 7.38 7.31 -0.42
N ILE A 188 6.45 7.89 -1.18
CA ILE A 188 6.42 9.33 -1.45
C ILE A 188 5.06 9.83 -0.99
N ASP A 189 5.08 10.87 -0.15
CA ASP A 189 3.87 11.55 0.28
C ASP A 189 3.06 12.02 -0.93
N THR A 190 1.76 11.76 -0.90
CA THR A 190 0.83 12.21 -1.93
C THR A 190 -0.19 13.16 -1.30
N PHE A 191 -0.16 14.42 -1.72
CA PHE A 191 -1.01 15.50 -1.22
C PHE A 191 -2.32 15.64 -2.02
N SER A 192 -2.33 15.16 -3.26
CA SER A 192 -3.53 15.04 -4.08
C SER A 192 -4.24 13.70 -3.85
N ASN A 193 -5.57 13.70 -3.97
CA ASN A 193 -6.37 12.47 -3.91
C ASN A 193 -6.77 11.97 -5.31
N ALA A 194 -7.25 10.72 -5.37
CA ALA A 194 -7.63 10.09 -6.64
C ALA A 194 -8.77 10.81 -7.36
N ARG A 195 -9.71 11.43 -6.61
CA ARG A 195 -10.80 12.22 -7.18
C ARG A 195 -10.26 13.48 -7.83
N GLU A 196 -9.37 14.22 -7.18
CA GLU A 196 -8.73 15.41 -7.72
C GLU A 196 -7.94 15.10 -9.00
N ARG A 197 -7.13 14.03 -9.00
CA ARG A 197 -6.42 13.58 -10.21
C ARG A 197 -7.38 13.16 -11.33
N LYS A 198 -8.50 12.50 -10.98
CA LYS A 198 -9.55 12.16 -11.95
C LYS A 198 -10.22 13.42 -12.51
N THR A 199 -10.47 14.43 -11.68
CA THR A 199 -10.99 15.73 -12.10
C THR A 199 -10.07 16.38 -13.14
N VAL A 200 -8.75 16.40 -12.93
CA VAL A 200 -7.78 16.90 -13.92
C VAL A 200 -7.90 16.16 -15.26
N LYS A 201 -7.97 14.82 -15.25
CA LYS A 201 -8.16 14.03 -16.48
C LYS A 201 -9.46 14.36 -17.21
N ILE A 202 -10.56 14.51 -16.48
CA ILE A 202 -11.87 14.86 -17.03
C ILE A 202 -11.81 16.26 -17.65
N ALA A 203 -11.19 17.22 -16.97
CA ALA A 203 -11.04 18.58 -17.46
C ALA A 203 -10.28 18.64 -18.79
N ILE A 204 -9.12 17.97 -18.87
CA ILE A 204 -8.32 17.88 -20.10
C ILE A 204 -9.15 17.28 -21.24
N LYS A 205 -9.85 16.18 -20.99
CA LYS A 205 -10.68 15.51 -22.00
C LYS A 205 -11.84 16.41 -22.47
N ALA A 206 -12.50 17.09 -21.55
CA ALA A 206 -13.60 18.00 -21.85
C ALA A 206 -13.14 19.18 -22.73
N MET A 207 -12.06 19.87 -22.33
CA MET A 207 -11.49 20.98 -23.10
C MET A 207 -11.05 20.54 -24.50
N THR A 208 -10.33 19.41 -24.59
CA THR A 208 -9.87 18.87 -25.87
C THR A 208 -11.05 18.54 -26.79
N SER A 209 -12.14 17.97 -26.25
CA SER A 209 -13.34 17.66 -27.04
C SER A 209 -14.04 18.92 -27.59
N GLN A 210 -13.89 20.04 -26.89
CA GLN A 210 -14.39 21.35 -27.29
C GLN A 210 -13.39 22.13 -28.15
N LYS A 211 -12.27 21.52 -28.55
CA LYS A 211 -11.17 22.15 -29.28
C LYS A 211 -10.52 23.33 -28.53
N ILE A 212 -10.62 23.34 -27.21
CA ILE A 212 -9.93 24.29 -26.33
C ILE A 212 -8.59 23.66 -25.94
N VAL A 213 -7.49 24.41 -26.07
CA VAL A 213 -6.17 23.97 -25.58
C VAL A 213 -6.21 23.96 -24.05
N PRO A 214 -6.03 22.80 -23.38
CA PRO A 214 -6.05 22.77 -21.93
C PRO A 214 -4.85 23.54 -21.36
N THR A 215 -5.10 24.43 -20.40
CA THR A 215 -4.07 25.04 -19.54
C THR A 215 -4.37 24.74 -18.08
N TRP A 216 -3.36 24.83 -17.21
CA TRP A 216 -3.59 24.59 -15.78
C TRP A 216 -4.55 25.63 -15.19
N GLU A 217 -4.43 26.89 -15.62
CA GLU A 217 -5.24 28.01 -15.16
C GLU A 217 -6.73 27.74 -15.42
N LEU A 218 -7.09 27.29 -16.63
CA LEU A 218 -8.46 26.93 -16.98
C LEU A 218 -8.96 25.72 -16.17
N VAL A 219 -8.09 24.75 -15.88
CA VAL A 219 -8.47 23.58 -15.07
C VAL A 219 -8.73 24.00 -13.62
N ALA A 220 -7.83 24.80 -13.04
CA ALA A 220 -7.98 25.30 -11.68
C ALA A 220 -9.26 26.13 -11.52
N GLU A 221 -9.50 27.08 -12.42
CA GLU A 221 -10.66 27.98 -12.38
C GLU A 221 -11.99 27.23 -12.48
N HIS A 222 -12.13 26.31 -13.44
CA HIS A 222 -13.43 25.71 -13.74
C HIS A 222 -13.72 24.39 -13.02
N TYR A 223 -12.68 23.68 -12.56
CA TYR A 223 -12.83 22.35 -11.98
C TYR A 223 -12.39 22.26 -10.51
N PHE A 224 -11.77 23.29 -9.96
CA PHE A 224 -11.42 23.42 -8.54
C PHE A 224 -11.94 24.75 -7.95
N PRO A 225 -13.26 25.01 -7.99
CA PRO A 225 -13.81 26.34 -7.69
C PRO A 225 -13.83 26.70 -6.19
N ALA A 226 -13.59 25.74 -5.29
CA ALA A 226 -13.56 26.01 -3.86
C ALA A 226 -12.24 26.72 -3.48
N GLU A 227 -12.34 27.80 -2.70
CA GLU A 227 -11.19 28.65 -2.32
C GLU A 227 -10.05 27.85 -1.66
N ASP A 228 -10.36 26.77 -0.95
CA ASP A 228 -9.41 25.92 -0.23
C ASP A 228 -8.92 24.71 -1.02
N ALA A 229 -9.49 24.42 -2.20
CA ALA A 229 -9.21 23.19 -2.94
C ALA A 229 -7.72 23.03 -3.30
N LEU A 230 -7.05 24.15 -3.57
CA LEU A 230 -5.65 24.25 -3.99
C LEU A 230 -4.77 25.02 -2.98
N ALA A 231 -5.24 25.20 -1.73
CA ALA A 231 -4.54 25.99 -0.73
C ALA A 231 -3.22 25.35 -0.25
N ASP A 232 -3.08 24.02 -0.29
CA ASP A 232 -1.81 23.35 0.00
C ASP A 232 -0.88 23.47 -1.22
N PRO A 233 0.26 24.18 -1.10
CA PRO A 233 1.18 24.40 -2.23
C PRO A 233 1.79 23.10 -2.76
N ARG A 234 1.93 22.06 -1.92
CA ARG A 234 2.43 20.74 -2.35
C ARG A 234 1.40 20.02 -3.20
N LYS A 235 0.12 20.08 -2.79
CA LYS A 235 -1.00 19.55 -3.59
C LYS A 235 -1.08 20.27 -4.94
N LEU A 236 -0.98 21.60 -4.93
CA LEU A 236 -0.99 22.41 -6.14
C LEU A 236 0.12 21.96 -7.10
N ALA A 237 1.36 21.87 -6.61
CA ALA A 237 2.51 21.42 -7.40
C ALA A 237 2.31 20.00 -7.96
N GLU A 238 1.78 19.07 -7.17
CA GLU A 238 1.46 17.71 -7.64
C GLU A 238 0.44 17.70 -8.77
N LEU A 239 -0.67 18.43 -8.62
CA LEU A 239 -1.74 18.46 -9.62
C LEU A 239 -1.27 19.15 -10.91
N GLN A 240 -0.41 20.18 -10.81
CA GLN A 240 0.24 20.82 -11.96
C GLN A 240 1.17 19.85 -12.71
N ALA A 241 2.04 19.14 -11.99
CA ALA A 241 2.91 18.13 -12.58
C ALA A 241 2.10 17.00 -13.23
N TYR A 242 1.02 16.56 -12.56
CA TYR A 242 0.10 15.55 -13.10
C TYR A 242 -0.59 16.03 -14.37
N PHE A 243 -1.09 17.27 -14.39
CA PHE A 243 -1.68 17.91 -15.56
C PHE A 243 -0.71 17.90 -16.74
N ALA A 244 0.53 18.38 -16.55
CA ALA A 244 1.55 18.43 -17.59
C ALA A 244 1.83 17.03 -18.16
N ALA A 245 1.94 16.02 -17.29
CA ALA A 245 2.15 14.63 -17.70
C ALA A 245 0.95 14.03 -18.46
N GLN A 246 -0.30 14.47 -18.20
CA GLN A 246 -1.47 14.00 -18.95
C GLN A 246 -1.59 14.68 -20.32
N VAL A 247 -1.31 15.98 -20.42
CA VAL A 247 -1.35 16.70 -21.72
C VAL A 247 -0.29 16.17 -22.69
N GLY A 248 0.86 15.71 -22.18
CA GLY A 248 1.93 15.10 -22.98
C GLY A 248 1.63 13.70 -23.53
N LYS A 249 0.57 13.02 -23.06
CA LYS A 249 0.17 11.70 -23.57
C LYS A 249 -0.77 11.88 -24.76
N LYS A 250 -0.19 12.07 -25.95
CA LYS A 250 -0.90 11.96 -27.23
C LYS A 250 -1.10 10.50 -27.62
#